data_AF-A0A848N8Q0-F1
#
_entry.id   AF-A0A848N8Q0-F1
#
_cell.length_a   1.000
_cell.length_b   1.000
_cell.length_c   1.000
_cell.angle_alpha   90.00
_cell.angle_beta   90.00
_cell.angle_gamma   90.00
#
_symmetry.space_group_name_H-M   'P 1'
#
loop_
_entity.id
_entity.type
_entity.pdbx_description
1 polymer ?
#
loop_
_entity_poly.entity_id
_entity_poly.type
_entity_poly.pdbx_seq_one_letter_code
_entity_poly.pdbx_strand_id
1 'polypeptide(L)'
;MNKEEEKKCSIKDLFIQYKNHLFYKIYQIIHFDFKSVIYIDLKTLCIFLLVIAINMLCNLSNIGFPKEFPHISICIEILETLVRSIVVLLSIIFSFTLLSFQIFNKYFGRFAFTDFFRRKHLKVMFTLFILNVSFLIYTISYLKSCVEPNIFPVYGKVLFIEGILFSIILILSIFPVMINLLSSSQSRHNIKAMFDSVDKTSFASYRFFDVNIDDDEYENNAFKVITEIGLTAIKEFDHTTFEIVLRSINKKAISVFKSNEDASDKLQLYANFTDNLKDFFSFAVKEKNNSAQQRIIQTRWILEDEGMKHDFLKYNSPHYKGIDFITDIEIYFNRAVQNNEDFIAAEIVDTFIDYFATVIRKILPATFRYNYDHPYSNSEDVNTIFSYYRLIDSLTTQAAATKKMPVLKNLSNLFMALDTVIVESTNTTDTKRYLLQINNLQKEKLLKNIVENAQIKNIESPYFPFGIGNTQELHKLKSSVILRAELKMIDYLFSKRLLNNYILNDLKTAAFIIIENFSEDTATGKVFLNLIVDKFDHIRGLITKTSSNEDKDLYINLHIFLGYIISKYTLTGINYEMDEKIRDIMNRFPHLDDFKEELKANGFIQNTGL
;
A
#
# COMPACT_ATOMS: atom_id res chain seq x y z
N MET A 1 -12.14 -58.48 60.60
CA MET A 1 -10.77 -58.99 60.82
C MET A 1 -10.13 -59.30 59.47
N ASN A 2 -9.30 -58.41 58.94
CA ASN A 2 -7.97 -58.80 58.49
C ASN A 2 -7.12 -57.54 58.30
N LYS A 3 -5.87 -57.70 58.73
CA LYS A 3 -4.90 -56.67 59.08
C LYS A 3 -4.44 -55.90 57.85
N GLU A 4 -4.21 -54.61 58.07
CA GLU A 4 -3.35 -53.76 57.26
C GLU A 4 -2.01 -54.46 56.99
N GLU A 5 -1.77 -54.83 55.73
CA GLU A 5 -0.42 -55.07 55.24
C GLU A 5 0.16 -53.71 54.83
N GLU A 6 0.77 -53.01 55.79
CA GLU A 6 1.76 -51.98 55.51
C GLU A 6 2.90 -52.62 54.68
N LYS A 7 2.85 -52.46 53.36
CA LYS A 7 4.02 -52.63 52.51
C LYS A 7 5.04 -51.59 52.93
N LYS A 8 5.99 -51.98 53.78
CA LYS A 8 7.24 -51.25 54.03
C LYS A 8 7.93 -51.02 52.69
N CYS A 9 7.75 -49.83 52.13
CA CYS A 9 8.55 -49.33 51.03
C CYS A 9 10.00 -49.38 51.51
N SER A 10 10.83 -50.23 50.91
CA SER A 10 12.21 -50.35 51.37
C SER A 10 12.91 -49.01 51.11
N ILE A 11 13.80 -48.59 52.01
CA ILE A 11 14.61 -47.36 51.85
C ILE A 11 15.30 -47.35 50.47
N LYS A 12 15.59 -48.54 49.92
CA LYS A 12 16.16 -48.74 48.59
C LYS A 12 15.21 -48.30 47.47
N ASP A 13 13.92 -48.57 47.57
CA ASP A 13 12.91 -48.21 46.57
C ASP A 13 12.59 -46.71 46.60
N LEU A 14 12.56 -46.13 47.80
CA LEU A 14 12.51 -44.67 48.01
C LEU A 14 13.75 -43.96 47.43
N PHE A 15 14.95 -44.55 47.61
CA PHE A 15 16.19 -43.99 47.06
C PHE A 15 16.25 -44.11 45.53
N ILE A 16 15.71 -45.18 44.94
CA ILE A 16 15.62 -45.35 43.49
C ILE A 16 14.59 -44.36 42.90
N GLN A 17 13.44 -44.16 43.53
CA GLN A 17 12.47 -43.14 43.10
C GLN A 17 13.04 -41.74 43.24
N TYR A 18 13.74 -41.42 44.33
CA TYR A 18 14.38 -40.12 44.50
C TYR A 18 15.50 -39.90 43.48
N LYS A 19 16.33 -40.92 43.22
CA LYS A 19 17.37 -40.88 42.18
C LYS A 19 16.77 -40.68 40.79
N ASN A 20 15.69 -41.38 40.45
CA ASN A 20 15.03 -41.26 39.15
C ASN A 20 14.29 -39.92 39.01
N HIS A 21 13.69 -39.40 40.08
CA HIS A 21 13.08 -38.07 40.08
C HIS A 21 14.13 -36.97 39.94
N LEU A 22 15.27 -37.12 40.61
CA LEU A 22 16.41 -36.20 40.52
C LEU A 22 17.08 -36.29 39.13
N PHE A 23 17.20 -37.48 38.55
CA PHE A 23 17.65 -37.66 37.16
C PHE A 23 16.67 -37.06 36.15
N TYR A 24 15.35 -37.18 36.38
CA TYR A 24 14.33 -36.59 35.52
C TYR A 24 14.32 -35.06 35.62
N LYS A 25 14.48 -34.50 36.84
CA LYS A 25 14.67 -33.05 37.03
C LYS A 25 15.97 -32.55 36.41
N ILE A 26 17.08 -33.30 36.54
CA ILE A 26 18.35 -32.99 35.88
C ILE A 26 18.23 -33.10 34.36
N TYR A 27 17.51 -34.09 33.83
CA TYR A 27 17.23 -34.24 32.42
C TYR A 27 16.37 -33.08 31.89
N GLN A 28 15.34 -32.67 32.64
CA GLN A 28 14.53 -31.49 32.34
C GLN A 28 15.34 -30.20 32.40
N ILE A 29 16.32 -30.09 33.30
CA ILE A 29 17.25 -28.95 33.39
C ILE A 29 18.22 -28.97 32.19
N ILE A 30 18.82 -30.12 31.86
CA ILE A 30 19.78 -30.27 30.75
C ILE A 30 19.09 -30.04 29.38
N HIS A 31 17.83 -30.46 29.23
CA HIS A 31 17.01 -30.23 28.04
C HIS A 31 16.15 -28.96 28.10
N PHE A 32 16.21 -28.21 29.20
CA PHE A 32 15.70 -26.84 29.21
C PHE A 32 16.58 -26.05 28.24
N ASP A 33 15.97 -25.35 27.28
CA ASP A 33 16.72 -24.56 26.31
C ASP A 33 17.34 -23.33 27.00
N PHE A 34 18.39 -23.57 27.77
CA PHE A 34 19.15 -22.58 28.52
C PHE A 34 19.75 -21.51 27.60
N LYS A 35 19.85 -21.76 26.29
CA LYS A 35 20.24 -20.78 25.28
C LYS A 35 19.25 -19.61 25.20
N SER A 36 17.99 -19.86 25.52
CA SER A 36 16.90 -18.88 25.55
C SER A 36 16.78 -18.15 26.90
N VAL A 37 17.24 -18.75 28.01
CA VAL A 37 17.03 -18.22 29.39
C VAL A 37 18.31 -17.71 30.06
N ILE A 38 19.50 -18.22 29.72
CA ILE A 38 20.75 -17.79 30.34
C ILE A 38 21.25 -16.49 29.68
N TYR A 39 21.35 -15.43 30.50
CA TYR A 39 21.94 -14.12 30.19
C TYR A 39 23.48 -14.15 29.99
N ILE A 40 24.05 -15.27 29.54
CA ILE A 40 25.51 -15.49 29.46
C ILE A 40 25.91 -15.90 28.03
N ASP A 41 26.82 -15.12 27.44
CA ASP A 41 27.48 -15.45 26.18
C ASP A 41 28.62 -16.45 26.44
N LEU A 42 28.41 -17.69 25.98
CA LEU A 42 29.31 -18.80 26.23
C LEU A 42 30.73 -18.55 25.69
N LYS A 43 30.88 -17.86 24.56
CA LYS A 43 32.20 -17.55 23.98
C LYS A 43 32.98 -16.61 24.88
N THR A 44 32.35 -15.55 25.35
CA THR A 44 32.95 -14.58 26.27
C THR A 44 33.32 -15.25 27.60
N LEU A 45 32.44 -16.11 28.13
CA LEU A 45 32.73 -16.90 29.33
C LEU A 45 33.95 -17.81 29.16
N CYS A 46 34.03 -18.56 28.06
CA CYS A 46 35.14 -19.47 27.79
C CYS A 46 36.46 -18.71 27.62
N ILE A 47 36.46 -17.56 26.95
CA ILE A 47 37.65 -16.70 26.81
C ILE A 47 38.10 -16.22 28.19
N PHE A 48 37.18 -15.74 29.02
CA PHE A 48 37.51 -15.26 30.36
C PHE A 48 38.09 -16.37 31.25
N LEU A 49 37.47 -17.56 31.25
CA LEU A 49 37.99 -18.73 31.97
C LEU A 49 39.34 -19.20 31.44
N LEU A 50 39.57 -19.13 30.12
CA LEU A 50 40.83 -19.48 29.50
C LEU A 50 41.94 -18.51 29.90
N VAL A 51 41.67 -17.20 29.99
CA VAL A 51 42.63 -16.21 30.52
C VAL A 51 42.99 -16.53 31.96
N ILE A 52 42.00 -16.78 32.82
CA ILE A 52 42.23 -17.17 34.23
C ILE A 52 43.04 -18.47 34.32
N ALA A 53 42.71 -19.49 33.52
CA ALA A 53 43.40 -20.77 33.52
C ALA A 53 44.85 -20.67 33.03
N ILE A 54 45.11 -19.89 31.98
CA ILE A 54 46.47 -19.62 31.50
C ILE A 54 47.27 -18.90 32.58
N ASN A 55 46.68 -17.92 33.27
CA ASN A 55 47.39 -17.19 34.32
C ASN A 55 47.67 -18.06 35.55
N MET A 56 46.73 -18.92 35.95
CA MET A 56 46.96 -19.96 36.96
C MET A 56 48.11 -20.90 36.60
N LEU A 57 48.22 -21.30 35.32
CA LEU A 57 49.30 -22.16 34.82
C LEU A 57 50.65 -21.42 34.72
N CYS A 58 50.67 -20.17 34.29
CA CYS A 58 51.87 -19.34 34.23
C CYS A 58 52.41 -18.97 35.62
N ASN A 59 51.55 -18.89 36.64
CA ASN A 59 51.93 -18.67 38.04
C ASN A 59 52.70 -19.83 38.68
N LEU A 60 52.83 -20.98 38.03
CA LEU A 60 53.77 -22.04 38.43
C LEU A 60 55.24 -21.65 38.13
N SER A 61 55.47 -20.62 37.31
CA SER A 61 56.79 -20.02 37.10
C SER A 61 56.94 -18.77 37.98
N ASN A 62 58.04 -18.67 38.73
CA ASN A 62 58.30 -17.55 39.64
C ASN A 62 58.52 -16.24 38.86
N ILE A 63 57.44 -15.51 38.59
CA ILE A 63 57.47 -14.16 38.02
C ILE A 63 57.94 -13.19 39.13
N GLY A 64 59.05 -12.50 38.89
CA GLY A 64 59.59 -11.49 39.81
C GLY A 64 58.81 -10.18 39.71
N PHE A 65 58.17 -9.76 40.82
CA PHE A 65 57.56 -8.43 40.95
C PHE A 65 58.57 -7.42 41.52
N PRO A 66 58.43 -6.11 41.22
CA PRO A 66 59.28 -5.06 41.80
C PRO A 66 59.20 -5.07 43.33
N LYS A 67 60.31 -4.67 43.98
CA LYS A 67 60.48 -4.67 45.45
C LYS A 67 59.48 -3.78 46.19
N GLU A 68 58.92 -2.77 45.52
CA GLU A 68 57.94 -1.84 46.08
C GLU A 68 56.57 -2.11 45.46
N PHE A 69 55.77 -2.93 46.15
CA PHE A 69 54.37 -3.18 45.79
C PHE A 69 53.47 -2.58 46.89
N PRO A 70 52.28 -2.03 46.56
CA PRO A 70 51.39 -1.45 47.57
C PRO A 70 51.03 -2.42 48.68
N HIS A 71 50.80 -1.90 49.90
CA HIS A 71 50.39 -2.71 51.04
C HIS A 71 49.03 -3.39 50.78
N ILE A 72 48.85 -4.62 51.28
CA ILE A 72 47.64 -5.44 51.03
C ILE A 72 46.35 -4.67 51.39
N SER A 73 46.37 -3.90 52.48
CA SER A 73 45.23 -3.08 52.91
C SER A 73 44.83 -2.03 51.87
N ILE A 74 45.81 -1.36 51.25
CA ILE A 74 45.59 -0.35 50.20
C ILE A 74 45.07 -1.03 48.94
N CYS A 75 45.60 -2.21 48.58
CA CYS A 75 45.09 -3.00 47.46
C CYS A 75 43.63 -3.40 47.64
N ILE A 76 43.24 -3.83 48.85
CA ILE A 76 41.84 -4.17 49.16
C ILE A 76 40.95 -2.94 49.05
N GLU A 77 41.36 -1.79 49.59
CA GLU A 77 40.59 -0.54 49.52
C GLU A 77 40.37 -0.05 48.07
N ILE A 78 41.40 -0.17 47.23
CA ILE A 78 41.31 0.15 45.79
C ILE A 78 40.31 -0.78 45.09
N LEU A 79 40.39 -2.09 45.31
CA LEU A 79 39.46 -3.05 44.70
C LEU A 79 38.02 -2.87 45.21
N GLU A 80 37.83 -2.61 46.51
CA GLU A 80 36.51 -2.31 47.07
C GLU A 80 35.90 -1.04 46.46
N THR A 81 36.72 -0.02 46.24
CA THR A 81 36.31 1.21 45.53
C THR A 81 35.91 0.90 44.09
N LEU A 82 36.71 0.09 43.37
CA LEU A 82 36.40 -0.34 42.00
C LEU A 82 35.08 -1.12 41.91
N VAL A 83 34.82 -2.06 42.84
CA VAL A 83 33.55 -2.79 42.90
C VAL A 83 32.37 -1.81 43.08
N ARG A 84 32.48 -0.83 43.99
CA ARG A 84 31.44 0.19 44.18
C ARG A 84 31.21 1.01 42.92
N SER A 85 32.27 1.46 42.26
CA SER A 85 32.17 2.22 41.00
C SER A 85 31.55 1.40 39.87
N ILE A 86 31.90 0.12 39.74
CA ILE A 86 31.33 -0.80 38.76
C ILE A 86 29.85 -1.03 39.03
N VAL A 87 29.43 -1.18 40.30
CA VAL A 87 28.02 -1.29 40.67
C VAL A 87 27.21 -0.04 40.27
N VAL A 88 27.77 1.17 40.43
CA VAL A 88 27.12 2.40 39.92
C VAL A 88 27.00 2.38 38.39
N LEU A 89 28.02 1.89 37.69
CA LEU A 89 27.99 1.72 36.24
C LEU A 89 26.90 0.73 35.80
N LEU A 90 26.61 -0.31 36.59
CA LEU A 90 25.49 -1.23 36.33
C LEU A 90 24.16 -0.49 36.26
N SER A 91 23.92 0.45 37.17
CA SER A 91 22.68 1.22 37.21
C SER A 91 22.50 2.04 35.94
N ILE A 92 23.58 2.66 35.44
CA ILE A 92 23.57 3.41 34.18
C ILE A 92 23.28 2.49 32.99
N ILE A 93 23.92 1.31 32.94
CA ILE A 93 23.69 0.31 31.88
C ILE A 93 22.24 -0.17 31.90
N PHE A 94 21.66 -0.40 33.08
CA PHE A 94 20.26 -0.80 33.21
C PHE A 94 19.32 0.29 32.69
N SER A 95 19.58 1.57 33.00
CA SER A 95 18.83 2.70 32.45
C SER A 95 18.95 2.78 30.91
N PHE A 96 20.15 2.60 30.34
CA PHE A 96 20.35 2.58 28.89
C PHE A 96 19.69 1.38 28.20
N THR A 97 19.71 0.23 28.87
CA THR A 97 19.04 -0.99 28.39
C THR A 97 17.53 -0.77 28.39
N LEU A 98 16.99 -0.15 29.44
CA LEU A 98 15.57 0.19 29.55
C LEU A 98 15.18 1.23 28.49
N LEU A 99 16.00 2.25 28.24
CA LEU A 99 15.78 3.21 27.16
C LEU A 99 15.81 2.52 25.77
N SER A 100 16.80 1.67 25.53
CA SER A 100 16.91 0.91 24.27
C SER A 100 15.72 -0.03 24.08
N PHE A 101 15.25 -0.66 25.17
CA PHE A 101 14.05 -1.47 25.19
C PHE A 101 12.80 -0.64 24.94
N GLN A 102 12.66 0.55 25.54
CA GLN A 102 11.53 1.44 25.28
C GLN A 102 11.49 1.91 23.82
N ILE A 103 12.63 2.28 23.24
CA ILE A 103 12.75 2.62 21.82
C ILE A 103 12.37 1.42 20.96
N PHE A 104 12.85 0.22 21.29
CA PHE A 104 12.53 -1.00 20.55
C PHE A 104 11.04 -1.39 20.69
N ASN A 105 10.48 -1.30 21.88
CA ASN A 105 9.06 -1.54 22.17
C ASN A 105 8.15 -0.56 21.44
N LYS A 106 8.57 0.70 21.31
CA LYS A 106 7.88 1.71 20.53
C LYS A 106 7.73 1.28 19.06
N TYR A 107 8.76 0.68 18.45
CA TYR A 107 8.73 0.29 17.04
C TYR A 107 8.20 -1.13 16.76
N PHE A 108 8.33 -2.06 17.70
CA PHE A 108 8.09 -3.49 17.49
C PHE A 108 7.04 -4.11 18.42
N GLY A 109 6.40 -3.31 19.29
CA GLY A 109 5.32 -3.75 20.16
C GLY A 109 5.70 -4.96 21.02
N ARG A 110 4.80 -5.95 21.13
CA ARG A 110 5.01 -7.14 21.99
C ARG A 110 6.24 -7.96 21.60
N PHE A 111 6.60 -7.97 20.32
CA PHE A 111 7.79 -8.68 19.80
C PHE A 111 9.11 -8.06 20.26
N ALA A 112 9.06 -6.83 20.77
CA ALA A 112 10.22 -6.19 21.35
C ALA A 112 10.77 -6.97 22.54
N PHE A 113 9.89 -7.61 23.33
CA PHE A 113 10.32 -8.32 24.54
C PHE A 113 11.09 -9.59 24.22
N THR A 114 10.55 -10.45 23.34
CA THR A 114 11.15 -11.75 23.02
C THR A 114 12.47 -11.63 22.27
N ASP A 115 12.60 -10.66 21.36
CA ASP A 115 13.77 -10.52 20.49
C ASP A 115 14.87 -9.62 21.09
N PHE A 116 14.51 -8.61 21.90
CA PHE A 116 15.50 -7.72 22.53
C PHE A 116 16.44 -8.46 23.47
N PHE A 117 15.89 -9.36 24.30
CA PHE A 117 16.70 -10.16 25.23
C PHE A 117 17.53 -11.26 24.54
N ARG A 118 17.23 -11.57 23.27
CA ARG A 118 18.04 -12.48 22.43
C ARG A 118 19.24 -11.79 21.78
N ARG A 119 19.32 -10.45 21.78
CA ARG A 119 20.41 -9.69 21.16
C ARG A 119 21.77 -10.05 21.76
N LYS A 120 22.71 -10.45 20.89
CA LYS A 120 24.08 -10.85 21.27
C LYS A 120 24.79 -9.79 22.11
N HIS A 121 24.65 -8.51 21.74
CA HIS A 121 25.30 -7.39 22.44
C HIS A 121 24.83 -7.27 23.90
N LEU A 122 23.54 -7.48 24.16
CA LEU A 122 22.99 -7.46 25.52
C LEU A 122 23.55 -8.61 26.36
N LYS A 123 23.60 -9.83 25.80
CA LYS A 123 24.17 -11.00 26.47
C LYS A 123 25.64 -10.82 26.81
N VAL A 124 26.44 -10.26 25.88
CA VAL A 124 27.86 -9.96 26.11
C VAL A 124 28.05 -8.95 27.25
N MET A 125 27.24 -7.88 27.31
CA MET A 125 27.34 -6.90 28.41
C MET A 125 27.06 -7.53 29.77
N PHE A 126 25.95 -8.26 29.91
CA PHE A 126 25.61 -8.92 31.18
C PHE A 126 26.69 -9.94 31.60
N THR A 127 27.25 -10.69 30.64
CA THR A 127 28.32 -11.66 30.89
C THR A 127 29.58 -11.00 31.42
N LEU A 128 30.08 -9.97 30.73
CA LEU A 128 31.29 -9.24 31.14
C LEU A 128 31.12 -8.64 32.54
N PHE A 129 29.92 -8.15 32.84
CA PHE A 129 29.63 -7.54 34.12
C PHE A 129 29.60 -8.56 35.27
N ILE A 130 28.87 -9.66 35.12
CA ILE A 130 28.78 -10.73 36.13
C ILE A 130 30.17 -11.32 36.41
N LEU A 131 30.95 -11.56 35.35
CA LEU A 131 32.29 -12.14 35.48
C LEU A 131 33.26 -11.20 36.20
N ASN A 132 33.25 -9.92 35.85
CA ASN A 132 34.14 -8.94 36.47
C ASN A 132 33.81 -8.74 37.96
N VAL A 133 32.54 -8.58 38.32
CA VAL A 133 32.12 -8.46 39.72
C VAL A 133 32.47 -9.71 40.52
N SER A 134 32.19 -10.90 39.97
CA SER A 134 32.52 -12.18 40.63
C SER A 134 34.02 -12.34 40.84
N PHE A 135 34.83 -11.95 39.84
CA PHE A 135 36.29 -11.99 39.91
C PHE A 135 36.85 -11.00 40.94
N LEU A 136 36.31 -9.78 41.02
CA LEU A 136 36.71 -8.79 42.02
C LEU A 136 36.34 -9.24 43.44
N ILE A 137 35.14 -9.80 43.65
CA ILE A 137 34.73 -10.36 44.95
C ILE A 137 35.65 -11.50 45.37
N TYR A 138 35.95 -12.42 44.44
CA TYR A 138 36.90 -13.51 44.68
C TYR A 138 38.28 -12.96 45.06
N THR A 139 38.78 -11.98 44.31
CA THR A 139 40.09 -11.36 44.56
C THR A 139 40.14 -10.67 45.93
N ILE A 140 39.12 -9.89 46.29
CA ILE A 140 39.01 -9.23 47.61
C ILE A 140 38.97 -10.27 48.72
N SER A 141 38.15 -11.32 48.56
CA SER A 141 38.05 -12.40 49.55
C SER A 141 39.38 -13.11 49.75
N TYR A 142 40.08 -13.42 48.66
CA TYR A 142 41.40 -14.06 48.70
C TYR A 142 42.45 -13.17 49.38
N LEU A 143 42.49 -11.88 49.02
CA LEU A 143 43.43 -10.93 49.63
C LEU A 143 43.14 -10.73 51.12
N LYS A 144 41.87 -10.68 51.55
CA LYS A 144 41.48 -10.62 52.97
C LYS A 144 41.98 -11.83 53.76
N SER A 145 41.91 -13.03 53.19
CA SER A 145 42.47 -14.24 53.82
C SER A 145 44.00 -14.22 53.92
N CYS A 146 44.69 -13.40 53.12
CA CYS A 146 46.14 -13.22 53.19
C CYS A 146 46.58 -12.13 54.20
N VAL A 147 45.63 -11.40 54.80
CA VAL A 147 45.91 -10.34 55.79
C VAL A 147 46.40 -10.92 57.12
N GLU A 148 45.76 -11.97 57.63
CA GLU A 148 46.12 -12.61 58.91
C GLU A 148 47.57 -13.15 58.95
N PRO A 149 48.12 -13.77 57.88
CA PRO A 149 49.54 -14.16 57.85
C PRO A 149 50.51 -13.01 57.47
N ASN A 150 50.01 -11.85 57.04
CA ASN A 150 50.80 -10.72 56.51
C ASN A 150 51.78 -11.12 55.37
N ILE A 151 51.39 -12.10 54.56
CA ILE A 151 52.15 -12.60 53.41
C ILE A 151 51.42 -12.15 52.14
N PHE A 152 52.11 -11.44 51.23
CA PHE A 152 51.56 -11.09 49.92
C PHE A 152 52.09 -12.03 48.83
N PRO A 153 51.44 -13.17 48.56
CA PRO A 153 51.91 -14.12 47.55
C PRO A 153 51.90 -13.49 46.16
N VAL A 154 52.80 -13.96 45.29
CA VAL A 154 52.89 -13.60 43.86
C VAL A 154 51.52 -13.72 43.18
N TYR A 155 50.78 -14.78 43.47
CA TYR A 155 49.42 -15.00 42.98
C TYR A 155 48.45 -13.87 43.37
N GLY A 156 48.49 -13.39 44.61
CA GLY A 156 47.66 -12.26 45.04
C GLY A 156 47.98 -10.96 44.30
N LYS A 157 49.25 -10.71 44.00
CA LYS A 157 49.69 -9.52 43.23
C LYS A 157 49.20 -9.58 41.78
N VAL A 158 49.24 -10.78 41.18
CA VAL A 158 48.71 -11.04 39.84
C VAL A 158 47.20 -10.81 39.80
N LEU A 159 46.45 -11.39 40.74
CA LEU A 159 45.00 -11.19 40.83
C LEU A 159 44.62 -9.71 41.00
N PHE A 160 45.40 -8.94 41.78
CA PHE A 160 45.17 -7.50 41.95
C PHE A 160 45.34 -6.74 40.63
N ILE A 161 46.43 -6.97 39.90
CA ILE A 161 46.71 -6.32 38.60
C ILE A 161 45.64 -6.72 37.57
N GLU A 162 45.27 -8.00 37.53
CA GLU A 162 44.20 -8.49 36.66
C GLU A 162 42.84 -7.88 37.01
N GLY A 163 42.53 -7.72 38.30
CA GLY A 163 41.31 -7.06 38.75
C GLY A 163 41.21 -5.62 38.24
N ILE A 164 42.31 -4.87 38.28
CA ILE A 164 42.39 -3.52 37.70
C ILE A 164 42.26 -3.58 36.18
N LEU A 165 43.02 -4.46 35.51
CA LEU A 165 43.03 -4.57 34.05
C LEU A 165 41.64 -4.95 33.51
N PHE A 166 40.99 -5.95 34.09
CA PHE A 166 39.63 -6.34 33.71
C PHE A 166 38.62 -5.23 33.96
N SER A 167 38.76 -4.47 35.05
CA SER A 167 37.92 -3.30 35.33
C SER A 167 38.06 -2.22 34.24
N ILE A 168 39.28 -1.94 33.80
CA ILE A 168 39.54 -0.99 32.70
C ILE A 168 38.97 -1.52 31.38
N ILE A 169 39.21 -2.79 31.06
CA ILE A 169 38.68 -3.44 29.85
C ILE A 169 37.14 -3.39 29.85
N LEU A 170 36.50 -3.64 30.99
CA LEU A 170 35.05 -3.56 31.14
C LEU A 170 34.55 -2.15 30.79
N ILE A 171 35.13 -1.11 31.40
CA ILE A 171 34.73 0.29 31.15
C ILE A 171 34.88 0.65 29.67
N LEU A 172 36.02 0.29 29.06
CA LEU A 172 36.27 0.57 27.63
C LEU A 172 35.35 -0.23 26.69
N SER A 173 34.93 -1.43 27.10
CA SER A 173 34.08 -2.30 26.27
C SER A 173 32.59 -1.96 26.37
N ILE A 174 32.13 -1.38 27.49
CA ILE A 174 30.71 -1.07 27.70
C ILE A 174 30.21 -0.03 26.70
N PHE A 175 30.93 1.08 26.49
CA PHE A 175 30.45 2.16 25.61
C PHE A 175 30.23 1.71 24.16
N PRO A 176 31.18 1.03 23.48
CA PRO A 176 30.94 0.49 22.14
C PRO A 176 29.78 -0.49 22.08
N VAL A 177 29.61 -1.34 23.11
CA VAL A 177 28.51 -2.32 23.12
C VAL A 177 27.16 -1.63 23.36
N MET A 178 27.09 -0.58 24.17
CA MET A 178 25.87 0.24 24.31
C MET A 178 25.48 0.95 23.01
N ILE A 179 26.45 1.56 22.31
CA ILE A 179 26.20 2.20 21.01
C ILE A 179 25.68 1.17 20.00
N ASN A 180 26.29 -0.01 19.93
CA ASN A 180 25.85 -1.09 19.07
C ASN A 180 24.47 -1.65 19.48
N LEU A 181 24.17 -1.73 20.78
CA LEU A 181 22.84 -2.13 21.25
C LEU A 181 21.77 -1.11 20.82
N LEU A 182 22.06 0.18 20.93
CA LEU A 182 21.14 1.26 20.57
C LEU A 182 20.95 1.33 19.04
N SER A 183 22.05 1.27 18.28
CA SER A 183 22.04 1.21 16.82
C SER A 183 21.29 -0.03 16.31
N SER A 184 21.54 -1.20 16.91
CA SER A 184 20.82 -2.42 16.53
C SER A 184 19.35 -2.35 16.93
N SER A 185 18.98 -1.70 18.03
CA SER A 185 17.58 -1.52 18.46
C SER A 185 16.82 -0.58 17.53
N GLN A 186 17.51 0.33 16.86
CA GLN A 186 16.98 1.18 15.79
C GLN A 186 17.05 0.50 14.40
N SER A 187 17.73 -0.64 14.28
CA SER A 187 17.91 -1.31 12.99
C SER A 187 16.61 -1.91 12.50
N ARG A 188 16.11 -1.37 11.39
CA ARG A 188 14.91 -1.83 10.68
C ARG A 188 15.14 -3.13 9.90
N HIS A 189 16.36 -3.69 9.94
CA HIS A 189 16.69 -4.95 9.27
C HIS A 189 15.90 -6.14 9.83
N ASN A 190 15.47 -6.08 11.10
CA ASN A 190 14.67 -7.12 11.74
C ASN A 190 13.29 -7.27 11.11
N ILE A 191 12.70 -6.19 10.57
CA ILE A 191 11.40 -6.23 9.87
C ILE A 191 11.51 -7.16 8.65
N LYS A 192 12.60 -7.06 7.89
CA LYS A 192 12.83 -7.89 6.72
C LYS A 192 12.97 -9.37 7.08
N ALA A 193 13.68 -9.68 8.15
CA ALA A 193 13.82 -11.05 8.66
C ALA A 193 12.47 -11.65 9.12
N MET A 194 11.57 -10.83 9.68
CA MET A 194 10.21 -11.27 10.03
C MET A 194 9.39 -11.65 8.79
N PHE A 195 9.47 -10.88 7.71
CA PHE A 195 8.83 -11.24 6.43
C PHE A 195 9.43 -12.51 5.80
N ASP A 196 10.73 -12.71 5.95
CA ASP A 196 11.39 -13.93 5.48
C ASP A 196 10.94 -15.17 6.28
N SER A 197 10.53 -15.00 7.56
CA SER A 197 9.99 -16.07 8.42
C SER A 197 8.52 -16.44 8.19
N VAL A 198 7.81 -15.72 7.31
CA VAL A 198 6.46 -16.10 6.86
C VAL A 198 6.59 -17.33 5.96
N ASP A 199 6.50 -18.52 6.55
CA ASP A 199 6.65 -19.83 5.89
C ASP A 199 5.44 -20.74 6.13
N LYS A 200 5.33 -21.86 5.39
CA LYS A 200 4.16 -22.76 5.26
C LYS A 200 3.42 -23.10 6.57
N THR A 201 4.07 -23.08 7.72
CA THR A 201 3.45 -23.30 9.04
C THR A 201 2.57 -22.14 9.51
N SER A 202 2.84 -20.90 9.10
CA SER A 202 2.01 -19.71 9.37
C SER A 202 0.69 -19.69 8.58
N PHE A 203 0.55 -20.58 7.59
CA PHE A 203 -0.62 -20.70 6.72
C PHE A 203 -1.68 -21.64 7.33
N ALA A 204 -1.23 -22.65 8.08
CA ALA A 204 -2.09 -23.64 8.72
C ALA A 204 -2.96 -23.05 9.84
N SER A 205 -2.46 -22.03 10.55
CA SER A 205 -3.16 -21.37 11.67
C SER A 205 -4.30 -20.44 11.25
N TYR A 206 -4.53 -20.26 9.94
CA TYR A 206 -5.67 -19.50 9.39
C TYR A 206 -6.79 -20.41 8.86
N ARG A 207 -6.83 -21.69 9.22
CA ARG A 207 -8.08 -22.45 9.13
C ARG A 207 -9.05 -21.86 10.16
N PHE A 208 -9.91 -20.97 9.69
CA PHE A 208 -10.94 -20.20 10.40
C PHE A 208 -11.98 -21.03 11.21
N PHE A 209 -11.68 -22.28 11.57
CA PHE A 209 -12.59 -23.19 12.30
C PHE A 209 -11.92 -24.10 13.34
N ASP A 210 -10.65 -23.91 13.72
CA ASP A 210 -10.14 -24.60 14.92
C ASP A 210 -10.40 -23.76 16.18
N VAL A 211 -11.34 -24.22 16.99
CA VAL A 211 -11.79 -23.60 18.26
C VAL A 211 -10.71 -23.64 19.36
N ASN A 212 -9.53 -24.19 19.04
CA ASN A 212 -8.40 -24.35 19.95
C ASN A 212 -7.11 -23.78 19.34
N ILE A 213 -7.09 -22.47 19.06
CA ILE A 213 -5.80 -21.79 18.85
C ILE A 213 -5.18 -21.61 20.25
N ASP A 214 -4.11 -22.34 20.54
CA ASP A 214 -3.32 -22.15 21.76
C ASP A 214 -2.80 -20.69 21.80
N ASP A 215 -2.88 -20.05 22.97
CA ASP A 215 -2.40 -18.66 23.16
C ASP A 215 -0.92 -18.48 22.74
N ASP A 216 -0.13 -19.57 22.77
CA ASP A 216 1.28 -19.61 22.33
C ASP A 216 1.46 -19.53 20.79
N GLU A 217 0.49 -20.03 20.00
CA GLU A 217 0.46 -19.84 18.53
C GLU A 217 0.03 -18.42 18.15
N TYR A 218 -0.81 -17.80 18.99
CA TYR A 218 -1.31 -16.44 18.81
C TYR A 218 -0.23 -15.37 19.02
N GLU A 219 0.74 -15.60 19.91
CA GLU A 219 1.87 -14.69 20.17
C GLU A 219 2.98 -14.73 19.10
N ASN A 220 3.05 -15.78 18.27
CA ASN A 220 4.11 -15.98 17.27
C ASN A 220 3.66 -15.80 15.81
N ASN A 221 2.43 -15.35 15.55
CA ASN A 221 1.92 -15.16 14.19
C ASN A 221 2.56 -13.95 13.50
N ALA A 222 3.44 -14.21 12.52
CA ALA A 222 4.18 -13.20 11.78
C ALA A 222 3.28 -12.16 11.09
N PHE A 223 2.10 -12.53 10.59
CA PHE A 223 1.17 -11.59 9.95
C PHE A 223 0.66 -10.54 10.93
N LYS A 224 0.27 -10.97 12.14
CA LYS A 224 -0.22 -10.06 13.17
C LYS A 224 0.86 -9.10 13.64
N VAL A 225 2.09 -9.59 13.80
CA VAL A 225 3.26 -8.76 14.16
C VAL A 225 3.53 -7.72 13.08
N ILE A 226 3.50 -8.11 11.80
CA ILE A 226 3.63 -7.18 10.66
C ILE A 226 2.53 -6.12 10.72
N THR A 227 1.29 -6.51 11.05
CA THR A 227 0.16 -5.58 11.19
C THR A 227 0.38 -4.60 12.34
N GLU A 228 0.81 -5.06 13.52
CA GLU A 228 1.10 -4.18 14.66
C GLU A 228 2.20 -3.15 14.36
N ILE A 229 3.28 -3.59 13.70
CA ILE A 229 4.38 -2.70 13.25
C ILE A 229 3.86 -1.68 12.24
N GLY A 230 3.08 -2.12 11.25
CA GLY A 230 2.50 -1.25 10.23
C GLY A 230 1.57 -0.19 10.82
N LEU A 231 0.66 -0.59 11.70
CA LEU A 231 -0.27 0.33 12.38
C LEU A 231 0.46 1.35 13.27
N THR A 232 1.49 0.90 13.99
CA THR A 232 2.30 1.79 14.83
C THR A 232 3.07 2.80 13.97
N ALA A 233 3.64 2.35 12.84
CA ALA A 233 4.33 3.24 11.91
C ALA A 233 3.38 4.30 11.31
N ILE A 234 2.14 3.93 11.00
CA ILE A 234 1.11 4.88 10.53
C ILE A 234 0.81 5.92 11.60
N LYS A 235 0.57 5.48 12.85
CA LYS A 235 0.26 6.35 14.00
C LYS A 235 1.38 7.35 14.29
N GLU A 236 2.63 6.90 14.18
CA GLU A 236 3.81 7.70 14.49
C GLU A 236 4.34 8.51 13.29
N PHE A 237 3.68 8.43 12.13
CA PHE A 237 4.13 9.03 10.88
C PHE A 237 5.56 8.59 10.48
N ASP A 238 5.97 7.36 10.84
CA ASP A 238 7.25 6.78 10.41
C ASP A 238 7.14 6.21 8.98
N HIS A 239 7.23 7.11 8.01
CA HIS A 239 7.14 6.78 6.58
C HIS A 239 8.16 5.73 6.15
N THR A 240 9.35 5.69 6.76
CA THR A 240 10.40 4.75 6.31
C THR A 240 10.08 3.34 6.78
N THR A 241 9.66 3.16 8.03
CA THR A 241 9.25 1.86 8.56
C THR A 241 8.05 1.33 7.78
N PHE A 242 7.05 2.19 7.54
CA PHE A 242 5.86 1.79 6.79
C PHE A 242 6.17 1.40 5.33
N GLU A 243 7.05 2.15 4.66
CA GLU A 243 7.52 1.82 3.31
C GLU A 243 8.24 0.46 3.26
N ILE A 244 9.04 0.14 4.28
CA ILE A 244 9.70 -1.17 4.38
C ILE A 244 8.66 -2.30 4.52
N VAL A 245 7.61 -2.10 5.32
CA VAL A 245 6.50 -3.06 5.46
C VAL A 245 5.83 -3.30 4.11
N LEU A 246 5.39 -2.24 3.43
CA LEU A 246 4.70 -2.36 2.14
C LEU A 246 5.58 -3.00 1.04
N ARG A 247 6.86 -2.61 0.95
CA ARG A 247 7.80 -3.25 0.01
C ARG A 247 8.02 -4.73 0.31
N SER A 248 8.03 -5.11 1.58
CA SER A 248 8.22 -6.49 1.99
C SER A 248 6.98 -7.35 1.69
N ILE A 249 5.78 -6.80 1.85
CA ILE A 249 4.51 -7.41 1.37
C ILE A 249 4.62 -7.71 -0.13
N ASN A 250 4.91 -6.70 -0.95
CA ASN A 250 5.02 -6.87 -2.40
C ASN A 250 6.08 -7.90 -2.78
N LYS A 251 7.28 -7.81 -2.18
CA LYS A 251 8.37 -8.73 -2.49
C LYS A 251 8.00 -10.18 -2.16
N LYS A 252 7.38 -10.43 -1.00
CA LYS A 252 6.98 -11.78 -0.59
C LYS A 252 5.84 -12.29 -1.48
N ALA A 253 4.82 -11.48 -1.74
CA ALA A 253 3.73 -11.84 -2.64
C ALA A 253 4.22 -12.22 -4.04
N ILE A 254 5.07 -11.39 -4.66
CA ILE A 254 5.65 -11.67 -5.99
C ILE A 254 6.49 -12.95 -5.97
N SER A 255 7.26 -13.20 -4.90
CA SER A 255 8.04 -14.43 -4.78
C SER A 255 7.16 -15.68 -4.76
N VAL A 256 5.98 -15.58 -4.15
CA VAL A 256 5.00 -16.67 -4.03
C VAL A 256 4.21 -16.85 -5.32
N PHE A 257 3.88 -15.77 -6.03
CA PHE A 257 3.27 -15.87 -7.37
C PHE A 257 4.16 -16.63 -8.37
N LYS A 258 5.48 -16.55 -8.19
CA LYS A 258 6.48 -17.24 -9.01
C LYS A 258 6.84 -18.65 -8.53
N SER A 259 6.42 -19.05 -7.33
CA SER A 259 6.78 -20.33 -6.75
C SER A 259 5.95 -21.48 -7.35
N ASN A 260 6.42 -22.72 -7.22
CA ASN A 260 5.64 -23.92 -7.56
C ASN A 260 4.73 -24.38 -6.40
N GLU A 261 4.41 -23.50 -5.46
CA GLU A 261 3.53 -23.85 -4.32
C GLU A 261 2.09 -24.10 -4.75
N ASP A 262 1.33 -24.73 -3.87
CA ASP A 262 -0.07 -25.09 -4.11
C ASP A 262 -0.95 -23.86 -4.31
N ALA A 263 -1.96 -23.98 -5.16
CA ALA A 263 -2.88 -22.92 -5.53
C ALA A 263 -3.58 -22.31 -4.30
N SER A 264 -4.01 -23.17 -3.38
CA SER A 264 -4.73 -22.81 -2.15
C SER A 264 -3.87 -21.93 -1.23
N ASP A 265 -2.63 -22.35 -0.97
CA ASP A 265 -1.71 -21.64 -0.06
C ASP A 265 -1.38 -20.23 -0.59
N LYS A 266 -1.18 -20.12 -1.91
CA LYS A 266 -0.91 -18.84 -2.55
C LYS A 266 -2.10 -17.89 -2.49
N LEU A 267 -3.33 -18.39 -2.70
CA LEU A 267 -4.55 -17.59 -2.60
C LEU A 267 -4.79 -17.10 -1.17
N GLN A 268 -4.54 -17.96 -0.18
CA GLN A 268 -4.64 -17.61 1.23
C GLN A 268 -3.64 -16.51 1.61
N LEU A 269 -2.39 -16.57 1.11
CA LEU A 269 -1.40 -15.53 1.34
C LEU A 269 -1.81 -14.19 0.73
N TYR A 270 -2.31 -14.22 -0.50
CA TYR A 270 -2.82 -13.03 -1.18
C TYR A 270 -3.98 -12.40 -0.39
N ALA A 271 -4.91 -13.22 0.10
CA ALA A 271 -6.00 -12.75 0.95
C ALA A 271 -5.49 -12.10 2.24
N ASN A 272 -4.56 -12.74 2.95
CA ASN A 272 -3.99 -12.20 4.19
C ASN A 272 -3.26 -10.86 3.98
N PHE A 273 -2.49 -10.71 2.90
CA PHE A 273 -1.87 -9.42 2.57
C PHE A 273 -2.90 -8.35 2.22
N THR A 274 -3.96 -8.74 1.51
CA THR A 274 -5.05 -7.84 1.16
C THR A 274 -5.79 -7.35 2.41
N ASP A 275 -6.04 -8.22 3.37
CA ASP A 275 -6.68 -7.87 4.63
C ASP A 275 -5.80 -6.95 5.49
N ASN A 276 -4.48 -7.20 5.54
CA ASN A 276 -3.55 -6.26 6.18
C ASN A 276 -3.60 -4.86 5.55
N LEU A 277 -3.66 -4.77 4.22
CA LEU A 277 -3.77 -3.47 3.52
C LEU A 277 -5.10 -2.78 3.84
N LYS A 278 -6.21 -3.51 3.99
CA LYS A 278 -7.50 -2.93 4.41
C LYS A 278 -7.44 -2.35 5.81
N ASP A 279 -6.83 -3.07 6.74
CA ASP A 279 -6.66 -2.62 8.12
C ASP A 279 -5.77 -1.38 8.17
N PHE A 280 -4.65 -1.39 7.44
CA PHE A 280 -3.77 -0.23 7.30
C PHE A 280 -4.51 0.96 6.70
N PHE A 281 -5.28 0.78 5.63
CA PHE A 281 -5.97 1.89 4.97
C PHE A 281 -6.93 2.56 5.95
N SER A 282 -7.73 1.76 6.63
CA SER A 282 -8.74 2.31 7.51
C SER A 282 -8.19 2.90 8.80
N PHE A 283 -7.07 2.40 9.30
CA PHE A 283 -6.32 3.06 10.36
C PHE A 283 -5.65 4.36 9.87
N ALA A 284 -5.09 4.39 8.66
CA ALA A 284 -4.47 5.58 8.09
C ALA A 284 -5.49 6.70 7.80
N VAL A 285 -6.74 6.35 7.45
CA VAL A 285 -7.86 7.30 7.37
C VAL A 285 -8.18 7.88 8.74
N LYS A 286 -8.26 7.03 9.78
CA LYS A 286 -8.52 7.48 11.15
C LYS A 286 -7.45 8.44 11.66
N GLU A 287 -6.17 8.18 11.38
CA GLU A 287 -5.04 9.01 11.79
C GLU A 287 -4.78 10.19 10.83
N LYS A 288 -5.58 10.36 9.76
CA LYS A 288 -5.41 11.39 8.70
C LYS A 288 -4.01 11.40 8.08
N ASN A 289 -3.44 10.22 7.90
CA ASN A 289 -2.11 10.05 7.31
C ASN A 289 -2.21 9.82 5.79
N ASN A 290 -2.33 10.90 5.03
CA ASN A 290 -2.57 10.85 3.58
C ASN A 290 -1.42 10.19 2.80
N SER A 291 -0.18 10.35 3.28
CA SER A 291 0.99 9.67 2.70
C SER A 291 0.87 8.14 2.84
N ALA A 292 0.47 7.65 4.01
CA ALA A 292 0.24 6.22 4.21
C ALA A 292 -0.93 5.72 3.34
N GLN A 293 -2.05 6.44 3.30
CA GLN A 293 -3.22 6.10 2.46
C GLN A 293 -2.83 5.93 0.98
N GLN A 294 -2.10 6.91 0.42
CA GLN A 294 -1.63 6.85 -0.97
C GLN A 294 -0.71 5.64 -1.22
N ARG A 295 0.24 5.38 -0.31
CA ARG A 295 1.15 4.24 -0.43
C ARG A 295 0.43 2.90 -0.36
N ILE A 296 -0.62 2.79 0.45
CA ILE A 296 -1.44 1.57 0.56
C ILE A 296 -2.19 1.32 -0.74
N ILE A 297 -2.81 2.35 -1.34
CA ILE A 297 -3.51 2.25 -2.63
C ILE A 297 -2.54 1.76 -3.72
N GLN A 298 -1.36 2.40 -3.82
CA GLN A 298 -0.32 2.00 -4.78
C GLN A 298 0.15 0.56 -4.55
N THR A 299 0.34 0.15 -3.30
CA THR A 299 0.76 -1.22 -2.95
C THR A 299 -0.31 -2.23 -3.33
N ARG A 300 -1.59 -1.92 -3.07
CA ARG A 300 -2.72 -2.78 -3.43
C ARG A 300 -2.83 -2.98 -4.94
N TRP A 301 -2.58 -1.92 -5.72
CA TRP A 301 -2.52 -1.99 -7.18
C TRP A 301 -1.34 -2.81 -7.68
N ILE A 302 -0.13 -2.60 -7.14
CA ILE A 302 1.06 -3.37 -7.52
C ILE A 302 0.83 -4.87 -7.28
N LEU A 303 0.23 -5.22 -6.13
CA LEU A 303 -0.11 -6.61 -5.81
C LEU A 303 -1.05 -7.23 -6.85
N GLU A 304 -2.03 -6.45 -7.31
CA GLU A 304 -3.01 -6.84 -8.30
C GLU A 304 -2.40 -7.03 -9.70
N ASP A 305 -1.65 -6.03 -10.18
CA ASP A 305 -1.00 -6.06 -11.50
C ASP A 305 0.04 -7.20 -11.59
N GLU A 306 0.81 -7.44 -10.54
CA GLU A 306 1.76 -8.57 -10.49
C GLU A 306 1.03 -9.92 -10.42
N GLY A 307 -0.08 -10.01 -9.69
CA GLY A 307 -0.94 -11.20 -9.68
C GLY A 307 -1.54 -11.52 -11.06
N MET A 308 -1.91 -10.48 -11.82
CA MET A 308 -2.40 -10.60 -13.19
C MET A 308 -1.29 -11.01 -14.18
N LYS A 309 -0.12 -10.37 -14.11
CA LYS A 309 1.03 -10.64 -15.01
C LYS A 309 1.53 -12.08 -14.93
N HIS A 310 1.50 -12.67 -13.74
CA HIS A 310 1.99 -14.03 -13.52
C HIS A 310 0.96 -15.12 -13.80
N ASP A 311 -0.20 -14.76 -14.38
CA ASP A 311 -1.37 -15.62 -14.52
C ASP A 311 -1.76 -16.33 -13.20
N PHE A 312 -1.25 -15.85 -12.06
CA PHE A 312 -1.44 -16.44 -10.74
C PHE A 312 -2.93 -16.48 -10.41
N LEU A 313 -3.60 -15.37 -10.70
CA LEU A 313 -5.04 -15.21 -10.53
C LEU A 313 -5.84 -16.00 -11.56
N LYS A 314 -5.29 -16.23 -12.76
CA LYS A 314 -5.95 -16.95 -13.87
C LYS A 314 -5.92 -18.47 -13.71
N TYR A 315 -4.84 -19.04 -13.19
CA TYR A 315 -4.67 -20.49 -13.03
C TYR A 315 -5.15 -21.04 -11.68
N ASN A 316 -5.04 -20.25 -10.61
CA ASN A 316 -5.44 -20.71 -9.26
C ASN A 316 -6.89 -20.34 -8.93
N SER A 317 -7.49 -19.42 -9.69
CA SER A 317 -8.92 -19.15 -9.65
C SER A 317 -9.40 -18.89 -11.09
N PRO A 318 -9.82 -19.94 -11.83
CA PRO A 318 -10.31 -19.79 -13.22
C PRO A 318 -11.53 -18.84 -13.35
N HIS A 319 -12.07 -18.34 -12.24
CA HIS A 319 -13.13 -17.33 -12.17
C HIS A 319 -12.67 -16.01 -11.52
N TYR A 320 -11.36 -15.77 -11.37
CA TYR A 320 -10.89 -14.52 -10.80
C TYR A 320 -11.20 -13.35 -11.74
N LYS A 321 -12.19 -12.56 -11.33
CA LYS A 321 -12.76 -11.44 -12.08
C LYS A 321 -12.36 -10.10 -11.48
N GLY A 322 -11.37 -10.08 -10.57
CA GLY A 322 -10.96 -8.88 -9.84
C GLY A 322 -12.00 -8.38 -8.84
N ILE A 323 -12.94 -9.23 -8.43
CA ILE A 323 -14.04 -8.83 -7.53
C ILE A 323 -13.50 -8.35 -6.18
N ASP A 324 -12.49 -9.02 -5.64
CA ASP A 324 -11.86 -8.62 -4.38
C ASP A 324 -11.24 -7.22 -4.50
N PHE A 325 -10.48 -6.97 -5.57
CA PHE A 325 -9.90 -5.65 -5.83
C PHE A 325 -10.97 -4.57 -6.00
N ILE A 326 -12.02 -4.82 -6.78
CA ILE A 326 -13.16 -3.89 -6.94
C ILE A 326 -13.78 -3.55 -5.58
N THR A 327 -13.99 -4.58 -4.76
CA THR A 327 -14.61 -4.42 -3.43
C THR A 327 -13.73 -3.60 -2.50
N ASP A 328 -12.41 -3.83 -2.53
CA ASP A 328 -11.44 -3.07 -1.76
C ASP A 328 -11.43 -1.59 -2.17
N ILE A 329 -11.39 -1.33 -3.47
CA ILE A 329 -11.44 0.01 -4.04
C ILE A 329 -12.74 0.74 -3.64
N GLU A 330 -13.88 0.04 -3.69
CA GLU A 330 -15.15 0.60 -3.23
C GLU A 330 -15.09 0.96 -1.74
N ILE A 331 -14.57 0.08 -0.90
CA ILE A 331 -14.43 0.33 0.56
C ILE A 331 -13.49 1.51 0.81
N TYR A 332 -12.35 1.57 0.13
CA TYR A 332 -11.36 2.63 0.29
C TYR A 332 -11.94 3.99 -0.12
N PHE A 333 -12.61 4.03 -1.26
CA PHE A 333 -13.25 5.24 -1.76
C PHE A 333 -14.34 5.74 -0.82
N ASN A 334 -15.23 4.84 -0.39
CA ASN A 334 -16.30 5.16 0.55
C ASN A 334 -15.74 5.80 1.83
N ARG A 335 -14.68 5.20 2.41
CA ARG A 335 -14.03 5.72 3.62
C ARG A 335 -13.36 7.07 3.36
N ALA A 336 -12.68 7.25 2.23
CA ALA A 336 -12.06 8.52 1.88
C ALA A 336 -13.10 9.65 1.75
N VAL A 337 -14.20 9.40 1.03
CA VAL A 337 -15.30 10.37 0.85
C VAL A 337 -15.97 10.69 2.19
N GLN A 338 -16.28 9.69 3.02
CA GLN A 338 -16.87 9.88 4.35
C GLN A 338 -15.99 10.74 5.28
N ASN A 339 -14.67 10.67 5.12
CA ASN A 339 -13.71 11.43 5.93
C ASN A 339 -13.26 12.75 5.27
N ASN A 340 -13.85 13.14 4.14
CA ASN A 340 -13.49 14.33 3.36
C ASN A 340 -12.04 14.35 2.82
N GLU A 341 -11.48 13.18 2.53
CA GLU A 341 -10.16 13.04 1.92
C GLU A 341 -10.27 13.03 0.38
N ASP A 342 -10.72 14.16 -0.19
CA ASP A 342 -11.06 14.27 -1.62
C ASP A 342 -9.89 13.95 -2.56
N PHE A 343 -8.66 14.31 -2.14
CA PHE A 343 -7.43 13.99 -2.87
C PHE A 343 -7.19 12.48 -2.94
N ILE A 344 -7.43 11.77 -1.83
CA ILE A 344 -7.26 10.31 -1.77
C ILE A 344 -8.35 9.61 -2.57
N ALA A 345 -9.60 10.10 -2.50
CA ALA A 345 -10.68 9.61 -3.34
C ALA A 345 -10.36 9.77 -4.84
N ALA A 346 -9.74 10.88 -5.24
CA ALA A 346 -9.27 11.11 -6.60
C ALA A 346 -8.14 10.13 -7.01
N GLU A 347 -7.14 9.91 -6.16
CA GLU A 347 -6.06 8.93 -6.38
C GLU A 347 -6.61 7.50 -6.56
N ILE A 348 -7.66 7.14 -5.82
CA ILE A 348 -8.33 5.84 -5.95
C ILE A 348 -8.97 5.68 -7.33
N VAL A 349 -9.62 6.74 -7.85
CA VAL A 349 -10.18 6.74 -9.20
C VAL A 349 -9.07 6.56 -10.22
N ASP A 350 -7.96 7.30 -10.09
CA ASP A 350 -6.84 7.22 -11.02
C ASP A 350 -6.19 5.83 -11.02
N THR A 351 -6.02 5.23 -9.85
CA THR A 351 -5.54 3.85 -9.71
C THR A 351 -6.49 2.85 -10.38
N PHE A 352 -7.79 3.07 -10.29
CA PHE A 352 -8.78 2.23 -10.95
C PHE A 352 -8.77 2.39 -12.48
N ILE A 353 -8.43 3.57 -13.01
CA ILE A 353 -8.20 3.77 -14.45
C ILE A 353 -7.09 2.84 -14.94
N ASP A 354 -5.96 2.80 -14.24
CA ASP A 354 -4.81 1.96 -14.61
C ASP A 354 -5.15 0.46 -14.57
N TYR A 355 -5.90 0.06 -13.53
CA TYR A 355 -6.42 -1.30 -13.41
C TYR A 355 -7.31 -1.66 -14.60
N PHE A 356 -8.34 -0.87 -14.87
CA PHE A 356 -9.32 -1.20 -15.90
C PHE A 356 -8.70 -1.11 -17.30
N ALA A 357 -7.76 -0.18 -17.51
CA ALA A 357 -6.99 -0.10 -18.74
C ALA A 357 -6.14 -1.36 -18.97
N THR A 358 -5.55 -1.91 -17.91
CA THR A 358 -4.78 -3.16 -17.97
C THR A 358 -5.68 -4.34 -18.34
N VAL A 359 -6.87 -4.43 -17.74
CA VAL A 359 -7.88 -5.45 -18.09
C VAL A 359 -8.26 -5.36 -19.57
N ILE A 360 -8.58 -4.17 -20.08
CA ILE A 360 -9.00 -3.97 -21.48
C ILE A 360 -7.88 -4.29 -22.48
N ARG A 361 -6.63 -3.92 -22.15
CA ARG A 361 -5.48 -4.07 -23.07
C ARG A 361 -4.89 -5.48 -23.07
N LYS A 362 -4.88 -6.17 -21.92
CA LYS A 362 -4.14 -7.43 -21.77
C LYS A 362 -5.06 -8.65 -21.59
N ILE A 363 -6.15 -8.50 -20.84
CA ILE A 363 -6.99 -9.64 -20.45
C ILE A 363 -8.08 -9.89 -21.48
N LEU A 364 -8.92 -8.86 -21.76
CA LEU A 364 -10.06 -9.00 -22.67
C LEU A 364 -9.70 -9.53 -24.08
N PRO A 365 -8.59 -9.12 -24.74
CA PRO A 365 -8.29 -9.62 -26.08
C PRO A 365 -8.09 -11.13 -26.16
N ALA A 366 -7.68 -11.76 -25.05
CA ALA A 366 -7.45 -13.19 -24.95
C ALA A 366 -8.70 -13.97 -24.53
N THR A 367 -9.59 -13.37 -23.73
CA THR A 367 -10.72 -14.08 -23.11
C THR A 367 -12.06 -13.78 -23.76
N PHE A 368 -12.24 -12.56 -24.30
CA PHE A 368 -13.54 -12.05 -24.70
C PHE A 368 -13.58 -11.61 -26.16
N ARG A 369 -14.53 -12.16 -26.92
CA ARG A 369 -14.85 -11.71 -28.29
C ARG A 369 -16.34 -11.54 -28.44
N TYR A 370 -16.81 -10.30 -28.48
CA TYR A 370 -18.23 -10.03 -28.62
C TYR A 370 -18.74 -10.41 -30.02
N ASN A 371 -19.84 -11.15 -30.07
CA ASN A 371 -20.55 -11.48 -31.30
C ASN A 371 -21.99 -10.96 -31.19
N TYR A 372 -22.36 -10.01 -32.06
CA TYR A 372 -23.70 -9.42 -32.09
C TYR A 372 -24.81 -10.44 -32.41
N ASP A 373 -24.50 -11.49 -33.18
CA ASP A 373 -25.48 -12.53 -33.56
C ASP A 373 -25.74 -13.50 -32.39
N HIS A 374 -24.80 -13.61 -31.47
CA HIS A 374 -24.85 -14.50 -30.31
C HIS A 374 -24.42 -13.79 -29.02
N PRO A 375 -25.19 -12.78 -28.56
CA PRO A 375 -24.77 -11.89 -27.46
C PRO A 375 -24.59 -12.60 -26.11
N TYR A 376 -25.22 -13.77 -25.93
CA TYR A 376 -25.15 -14.57 -24.71
C TYR A 376 -24.02 -15.61 -24.70
N SER A 377 -23.29 -15.77 -25.81
CA SER A 377 -22.23 -16.79 -25.92
C SER A 377 -21.07 -16.58 -24.94
N ASN A 378 -20.87 -15.34 -24.46
CA ASN A 378 -19.79 -14.95 -23.53
C ASN A 378 -20.34 -14.26 -22.26
N SER A 379 -21.43 -14.78 -21.70
CA SER A 379 -22.14 -14.16 -20.56
C SER A 379 -21.26 -13.90 -19.33
N GLU A 380 -20.26 -14.75 -19.08
CA GLU A 380 -19.36 -14.63 -17.93
C GLU A 380 -18.40 -13.43 -17.99
N ASP A 381 -17.79 -13.18 -19.16
CA ASP A 381 -16.91 -12.02 -19.38
C ASP A 381 -17.72 -10.72 -19.41
N VAL A 382 -18.90 -10.77 -20.02
CA VAL A 382 -19.86 -9.67 -20.01
C VAL A 382 -20.22 -9.27 -18.58
N ASN A 383 -20.53 -10.24 -17.71
CA ASN A 383 -20.82 -9.97 -16.30
C ASN A 383 -19.63 -9.32 -15.57
N THR A 384 -18.41 -9.72 -15.89
CA THR A 384 -17.18 -9.15 -15.32
C THR A 384 -17.03 -7.67 -15.68
N ILE A 385 -17.22 -7.34 -16.95
CA ILE A 385 -17.18 -5.97 -17.45
C ILE A 385 -18.28 -5.13 -16.77
N PHE A 386 -19.48 -5.68 -16.62
CA PHE A 386 -20.56 -5.02 -15.89
C PHE A 386 -20.23 -4.77 -14.42
N SER A 387 -19.49 -5.66 -13.75
CA SER A 387 -19.04 -5.42 -12.37
C SER A 387 -18.11 -4.21 -12.25
N TYR A 388 -17.17 -4.02 -13.19
CA TYR A 388 -16.31 -2.83 -13.21
C TYR A 388 -17.12 -1.55 -13.40
N TYR A 389 -18.08 -1.55 -14.33
CA TYR A 389 -18.95 -0.39 -14.53
C TYR A 389 -19.92 -0.14 -13.38
N ARG A 390 -20.37 -1.20 -12.69
CA ARG A 390 -21.17 -1.06 -11.47
C ARG A 390 -20.40 -0.36 -10.35
N LEU A 391 -19.11 -0.66 -10.21
CA LEU A 391 -18.24 0.09 -9.29
C LEU A 391 -18.22 1.57 -9.67
N ILE A 392 -17.91 1.90 -10.94
CA ILE A 392 -17.85 3.31 -11.39
C ILE A 392 -19.18 4.04 -11.13
N ASP A 393 -20.32 3.37 -11.35
CA ASP A 393 -21.66 3.91 -11.06
C ASP A 393 -21.85 4.20 -9.56
N SER A 394 -21.37 3.30 -8.69
CA SER A 394 -21.35 3.48 -7.22
C SER A 394 -20.50 4.70 -6.83
N LEU A 395 -19.25 4.77 -7.33
CA LEU A 395 -18.34 5.89 -7.04
C LEU A 395 -18.92 7.23 -7.50
N THR A 396 -19.51 7.24 -8.70
CA THR A 396 -20.15 8.42 -9.30
C THR A 396 -21.33 8.89 -8.48
N THR A 397 -22.23 7.97 -8.12
CA THR A 397 -23.42 8.29 -7.33
C THR A 397 -23.04 8.89 -5.99
N GLN A 398 -22.05 8.30 -5.32
CA GLN A 398 -21.56 8.80 -4.03
C GLN A 398 -20.89 10.17 -4.15
N ALA A 399 -19.98 10.36 -5.12
CA ALA A 399 -19.29 11.63 -5.34
C ALA A 399 -20.26 12.76 -5.69
N ALA A 400 -21.27 12.48 -6.52
CA ALA A 400 -22.30 13.45 -6.90
C ALA A 400 -23.21 13.82 -5.71
N ALA A 401 -23.67 12.83 -4.95
CA ALA A 401 -24.50 13.04 -3.77
C ALA A 401 -23.78 13.87 -2.69
N THR A 402 -22.46 13.67 -2.56
CA THR A 402 -21.61 14.40 -1.60
C THR A 402 -20.96 15.66 -2.20
N LYS A 403 -21.30 16.02 -3.44
CA LYS A 403 -20.82 17.20 -4.18
C LYS A 403 -19.28 17.33 -4.21
N LYS A 404 -18.58 16.19 -4.32
CA LYS A 404 -17.11 16.12 -4.38
C LYS A 404 -16.61 16.47 -5.77
N MET A 405 -16.60 17.76 -6.09
CA MET A 405 -16.29 18.26 -7.44
C MET A 405 -14.94 17.78 -8.01
N PRO A 406 -13.82 17.77 -7.26
CA PRO A 406 -12.55 17.25 -7.78
C PRO A 406 -12.63 15.78 -8.22
N VAL A 407 -13.34 14.96 -7.45
CA VAL A 407 -13.52 13.53 -7.75
C VAL A 407 -14.39 13.33 -9.00
N LEU A 408 -15.43 14.14 -9.18
CA LEU A 408 -16.26 14.12 -10.39
C LEU A 408 -15.47 14.48 -11.67
N LYS A 409 -14.46 15.35 -11.55
CA LYS A 409 -13.53 15.64 -12.66
C LYS A 409 -12.71 14.40 -13.03
N ASN A 410 -12.12 13.72 -12.05
CA ASN A 410 -11.36 12.49 -12.29
C ASN A 410 -12.24 11.37 -12.86
N LEU A 411 -13.50 11.25 -12.43
CA LEU A 411 -14.44 10.30 -13.01
C LEU A 411 -14.78 10.63 -14.47
N SER A 412 -14.87 11.91 -14.83
CA SER A 412 -15.05 12.31 -16.23
C SER A 412 -13.82 11.96 -17.08
N ASN A 413 -12.62 12.23 -16.54
CA ASN A 413 -11.35 11.85 -17.17
C ASN A 413 -11.19 10.33 -17.31
N LEU A 414 -11.66 9.54 -16.34
CA LEU A 414 -11.68 8.08 -16.40
C LEU A 414 -12.40 7.61 -17.67
N PHE A 415 -13.57 8.15 -17.97
CA PHE A 415 -14.32 7.73 -19.15
C PHE A 415 -13.63 8.08 -20.46
N MET A 416 -13.00 9.27 -20.54
CA MET A 416 -12.22 9.68 -21.71
C MET A 416 -10.96 8.83 -21.90
N ALA A 417 -10.28 8.48 -20.80
CA ALA A 417 -9.14 7.58 -20.82
C ALA A 417 -9.56 6.18 -21.30
N LEU A 418 -10.69 5.66 -20.80
CA LEU A 418 -11.21 4.37 -21.22
C LEU A 418 -11.58 4.33 -22.70
N ASP A 419 -12.14 5.39 -23.28
CA ASP A 419 -12.39 5.43 -24.74
C ASP A 419 -11.10 5.22 -25.53
N THR A 420 -10.06 5.99 -25.18
CA THR A 420 -8.75 5.93 -25.83
C THR A 420 -8.17 4.53 -25.70
N VAL A 421 -8.20 3.95 -24.50
CA VAL A 421 -7.74 2.58 -24.21
C VAL A 421 -8.51 1.55 -25.04
N ILE A 422 -9.84 1.65 -25.12
CA ILE A 422 -10.69 0.70 -25.88
C ILE A 422 -10.35 0.78 -27.37
N VAL A 423 -10.28 1.99 -27.93
CA VAL A 423 -9.98 2.20 -29.35
C VAL A 423 -8.59 1.65 -29.71
N GLU A 424 -7.61 1.85 -28.84
CA GLU A 424 -6.21 1.42 -29.04
C GLU A 424 -5.94 -0.06 -28.73
N SER A 425 -6.86 -0.73 -28.03
CA SER A 425 -6.69 -2.14 -27.67
C SER A 425 -6.57 -3.06 -28.89
N THR A 426 -6.07 -4.28 -28.71
CA THR A 426 -5.97 -5.31 -29.76
C THR A 426 -7.26 -6.14 -29.90
N ASN A 427 -8.33 -5.75 -29.23
CA ASN A 427 -9.64 -6.39 -29.33
C ASN A 427 -10.22 -6.31 -30.76
N THR A 428 -11.17 -7.20 -31.08
CA THR A 428 -11.92 -7.14 -32.35
C THR A 428 -12.75 -5.84 -32.44
N THR A 429 -13.03 -5.38 -33.66
CA THR A 429 -13.84 -4.17 -33.89
C THR A 429 -15.20 -4.24 -33.20
N ASP A 430 -15.88 -5.38 -33.23
CA ASP A 430 -17.19 -5.56 -32.58
C ASP A 430 -17.10 -5.50 -31.06
N THR A 431 -16.05 -6.10 -30.47
CA THR A 431 -15.78 -5.99 -29.04
C THR A 431 -15.50 -4.55 -28.64
N LYS A 432 -14.70 -3.81 -29.42
CA LYS A 432 -14.46 -2.39 -29.17
C LYS A 432 -15.75 -1.58 -29.21
N ARG A 433 -16.57 -1.77 -30.24
CA ARG A 433 -17.87 -1.08 -30.38
C ARG A 433 -18.80 -1.38 -29.20
N TYR A 434 -18.87 -2.64 -28.77
CA TYR A 434 -19.64 -3.04 -27.59
C TYR A 434 -19.15 -2.36 -26.31
N LEU A 435 -17.84 -2.35 -26.05
CA LEU A 435 -17.26 -1.69 -24.88
C LEU A 435 -17.52 -0.18 -24.90
N LEU A 436 -17.38 0.48 -26.06
CA LEU A 436 -17.72 1.90 -26.22
C LEU A 436 -19.21 2.17 -25.97
N GLN A 437 -20.11 1.28 -26.40
CA GLN A 437 -21.54 1.39 -26.11
C GLN A 437 -21.80 1.36 -24.59
N ILE A 438 -21.21 0.42 -23.86
CA ILE A 438 -21.35 0.35 -22.40
C ILE A 438 -20.75 1.60 -21.75
N ASN A 439 -19.54 2.00 -22.17
CA ASN A 439 -18.85 3.18 -21.63
C ASN A 439 -19.74 4.42 -21.75
N ASN A 440 -20.37 4.62 -22.91
CA ASN A 440 -21.25 5.76 -23.17
C ASN A 440 -22.51 5.75 -22.30
N LEU A 441 -23.13 4.59 -22.08
CA LEU A 441 -24.28 4.51 -21.16
C LEU A 441 -23.92 5.03 -19.76
N GLN A 442 -22.70 4.75 -19.30
CA GLN A 442 -22.22 5.22 -18.00
C GLN A 442 -21.82 6.71 -18.02
N LYS A 443 -21.24 7.22 -19.12
CA LYS A 443 -21.02 8.66 -19.30
C LYS A 443 -22.30 9.47 -19.26
N GLU A 444 -23.35 8.98 -19.93
CA GLU A 444 -24.67 9.62 -19.91
C GLU A 444 -25.20 9.71 -18.47
N LYS A 445 -25.08 8.62 -17.70
CA LYS A 445 -25.45 8.59 -16.28
C LYS A 445 -24.60 9.55 -15.44
N LEU A 446 -23.28 9.55 -15.62
CA LEU A 446 -22.38 10.46 -14.93
C LEU A 446 -22.80 11.92 -15.16
N LEU A 447 -22.95 12.32 -16.41
CA LEU A 447 -23.30 13.69 -16.75
C LEU A 447 -24.67 14.08 -16.20
N LYS A 448 -25.66 13.18 -16.24
CA LYS A 448 -26.97 13.38 -15.58
C LYS A 448 -26.82 13.53 -14.07
N ASN A 449 -26.05 12.68 -13.40
CA ASN A 449 -25.79 12.77 -11.96
C ASN A 449 -25.08 14.08 -11.57
N ILE A 450 -24.12 14.54 -12.39
CA ILE A 450 -23.47 15.83 -12.18
C ILE A 450 -24.47 16.98 -12.30
N VAL A 451 -25.34 16.96 -13.32
CA VAL A 451 -26.34 18.00 -13.54
C VAL A 451 -27.43 18.00 -12.46
N GLU A 452 -27.95 16.82 -12.11
CA GLU A 452 -29.14 16.69 -11.26
C GLU A 452 -28.79 16.65 -9.77
N ASN A 453 -27.75 15.91 -9.37
CA ASN A 453 -27.38 15.72 -7.96
C ASN A 453 -26.30 16.70 -7.50
N ALA A 454 -25.25 16.89 -8.30
CA ALA A 454 -24.21 17.87 -7.96
C ALA A 454 -24.64 19.32 -8.28
N GLN A 455 -25.66 19.51 -9.12
CA GLN A 455 -26.30 20.80 -9.44
C GLN A 455 -25.33 21.85 -9.96
N ILE A 456 -24.45 21.45 -10.90
CA ILE A 456 -23.53 22.38 -11.53
C ILE A 456 -24.28 23.41 -12.38
N LYS A 457 -23.79 24.65 -12.36
CA LYS A 457 -24.39 25.77 -13.12
C LYS A 457 -23.88 25.87 -14.56
N ASN A 458 -22.74 25.27 -14.86
CA ASN A 458 -22.12 25.31 -16.18
C ASN A 458 -21.28 24.05 -16.40
N ILE A 459 -21.30 23.51 -17.63
CA ILE A 459 -20.48 22.36 -18.00
C ILE A 459 -19.08 22.85 -18.43
N GLU A 460 -18.13 22.81 -17.52
CA GLU A 460 -16.72 23.03 -17.87
C GLU A 460 -16.10 21.78 -18.50
N SER A 461 -15.00 21.96 -19.24
CA SER A 461 -14.25 20.87 -19.87
C SER A 461 -13.99 19.66 -18.95
N PRO A 462 -13.57 19.84 -17.68
CA PRO A 462 -13.31 18.70 -16.79
C PRO A 462 -14.55 17.88 -16.38
N TYR A 463 -15.77 18.34 -16.66
CA TYR A 463 -17.01 17.63 -16.33
C TYR A 463 -17.69 17.02 -17.56
N PHE A 464 -17.10 17.16 -18.75
CA PHE A 464 -17.67 16.68 -20.00
C PHE A 464 -16.94 15.43 -20.52
N PRO A 465 -17.54 14.23 -20.45
CA PRO A 465 -16.80 12.97 -20.60
C PRO A 465 -16.66 12.46 -22.06
N PHE A 466 -16.96 13.26 -23.08
CA PHE A 466 -17.00 12.80 -24.48
C PHE A 466 -15.76 13.16 -25.34
N GLY A 467 -15.06 14.26 -25.02
CA GLY A 467 -13.99 14.92 -25.79
C GLY A 467 -13.16 14.07 -26.76
N ILE A 468 -11.87 13.82 -26.49
CA ILE A 468 -10.93 13.23 -27.48
C ILE A 468 -11.31 11.80 -27.96
N GLY A 469 -12.15 11.09 -27.21
CA GLY A 469 -12.57 9.73 -27.56
C GLY A 469 -13.34 9.68 -28.87
N ASN A 470 -14.21 10.66 -29.13
CA ASN A 470 -15.06 10.70 -30.33
C ASN A 470 -14.23 10.72 -31.63
N THR A 471 -13.18 11.52 -31.68
CA THR A 471 -12.34 11.76 -32.85
C THR A 471 -11.43 10.58 -33.13
N GLN A 472 -10.91 9.94 -32.08
CA GLN A 472 -10.13 8.72 -32.22
C GLN A 472 -10.98 7.54 -32.72
N GLU A 473 -12.21 7.36 -32.21
CA GLU A 473 -13.12 6.32 -32.67
C GLU A 473 -13.43 6.50 -34.16
N LEU A 474 -13.81 7.71 -34.57
CA LEU A 474 -14.12 8.03 -35.96
C LEU A 474 -12.93 7.65 -36.86
N HIS A 475 -11.74 8.15 -36.54
CA HIS A 475 -10.53 7.91 -37.33
C HIS A 475 -10.11 6.42 -37.38
N LYS A 476 -10.02 5.74 -36.23
CA LYS A 476 -9.44 4.39 -36.14
C LYS A 476 -10.44 3.27 -36.38
N LEU A 477 -11.72 3.45 -36.03
CA LEU A 477 -12.75 2.39 -36.10
C LEU A 477 -13.82 2.65 -37.17
N LYS A 478 -13.82 3.83 -37.81
CA LYS A 478 -14.87 4.29 -38.73
C LYS A 478 -16.25 4.06 -38.12
N SER A 479 -16.42 4.46 -36.86
CA SER A 479 -17.65 4.27 -36.09
C SER A 479 -18.05 5.57 -35.39
N SER A 480 -19.32 5.67 -35.01
CA SER A 480 -19.94 6.89 -34.46
C SER A 480 -20.64 6.65 -33.12
N VAL A 481 -20.23 5.62 -32.38
CA VAL A 481 -20.86 5.22 -31.12
C VAL A 481 -20.74 6.33 -30.08
N ILE A 482 -19.56 6.92 -29.90
CA ILE A 482 -19.31 8.04 -28.97
C ILE A 482 -20.00 9.31 -29.47
N LEU A 483 -19.82 9.66 -30.75
CA LEU A 483 -20.46 10.84 -31.34
C LEU A 483 -21.98 10.82 -31.14
N ARG A 484 -22.65 9.70 -31.40
CA ARG A 484 -24.11 9.59 -31.23
C ARG A 484 -24.54 9.77 -29.77
N ALA A 485 -23.77 9.26 -28.81
CA ALA A 485 -24.06 9.44 -27.40
C ALA A 485 -23.85 10.91 -26.96
N GLU A 486 -22.81 11.56 -27.45
CA GLU A 486 -22.55 12.98 -27.23
C GLU A 486 -23.71 13.85 -27.77
N LEU A 487 -24.12 13.62 -29.02
CA LEU A 487 -25.23 14.33 -29.67
C LEU A 487 -26.55 14.17 -28.90
N LYS A 488 -26.78 13.02 -28.26
CA LYS A 488 -27.94 12.79 -27.39
C LYS A 488 -27.82 13.57 -26.07
N MET A 489 -26.62 13.67 -25.51
CA MET A 489 -26.40 14.46 -24.29
C MET A 489 -26.53 15.97 -24.53
N ILE A 490 -26.28 16.43 -25.75
CA ILE A 490 -26.53 17.83 -26.15
C ILE A 490 -28.02 18.18 -26.06
N ASP A 491 -28.91 17.30 -26.51
CA ASP A 491 -30.36 17.51 -26.37
C ASP A 491 -30.76 17.62 -24.88
N TYR A 492 -30.19 16.74 -24.06
CA TYR A 492 -30.42 16.76 -22.62
C TYR A 492 -29.90 18.06 -21.98
N LEU A 493 -28.68 18.47 -22.28
CA LEU A 493 -28.10 19.71 -21.72
C LEU A 493 -28.85 20.95 -22.19
N PHE A 494 -29.32 20.99 -23.44
CA PHE A 494 -30.18 22.06 -23.93
C PHE A 494 -31.49 22.11 -23.13
N SER A 495 -32.15 20.96 -22.91
CA SER A 495 -33.38 20.89 -22.09
C SER A 495 -33.19 21.35 -20.63
N LYS A 496 -31.96 21.24 -20.12
CA LYS A 496 -31.58 21.67 -18.76
C LYS A 496 -31.02 23.10 -18.73
N ARG A 497 -30.95 23.80 -19.88
CA ARG A 497 -30.33 25.13 -20.03
C ARG A 497 -28.85 25.18 -19.58
N LEU A 498 -28.13 24.10 -19.85
CA LEU A 498 -26.70 23.95 -19.51
C LEU A 498 -25.83 23.73 -20.75
N LEU A 499 -26.41 23.69 -21.95
CA LEU A 499 -25.65 23.64 -23.20
C LEU A 499 -24.93 24.98 -23.40
N ASN A 500 -23.63 24.92 -23.63
CA ASN A 500 -22.76 26.10 -23.72
C ASN A 500 -21.82 26.02 -24.94
N ASN A 501 -21.07 27.09 -25.14
CA ASN A 501 -20.17 27.21 -26.30
C ASN A 501 -18.96 26.28 -26.25
N TYR A 502 -18.55 25.82 -25.07
CA TYR A 502 -17.50 24.81 -24.97
C TYR A 502 -17.94 23.50 -25.66
N ILE A 503 -19.14 23.02 -25.38
CA ILE A 503 -19.67 21.78 -25.98
C ILE A 503 -19.89 21.93 -27.49
N LEU A 504 -20.44 23.07 -27.93
CA LEU A 504 -20.59 23.35 -29.36
C LEU A 504 -19.24 23.43 -30.09
N ASN A 505 -18.23 23.99 -29.44
CA ASN A 505 -16.87 24.05 -29.97
C ASN A 505 -16.21 22.67 -30.06
N ASP A 506 -16.53 21.75 -29.13
CA ASP A 506 -16.09 20.34 -29.20
C ASP A 506 -16.67 19.65 -30.44
N LEU A 507 -17.98 19.82 -30.70
CA LEU A 507 -18.61 19.32 -31.94
C LEU A 507 -18.03 19.95 -33.21
N LYS A 508 -17.75 21.25 -33.21
CA LYS A 508 -17.07 21.92 -34.32
C LYS A 508 -15.70 21.30 -34.58
N THR A 509 -14.96 20.98 -33.51
CA THR A 509 -13.65 20.33 -33.59
C THR A 509 -13.76 18.91 -34.15
N ALA A 510 -14.76 18.13 -33.70
CA ALA A 510 -15.05 16.83 -34.28
C ALA A 510 -15.39 16.92 -35.78
N ALA A 511 -16.17 17.92 -36.19
CA ALA A 511 -16.48 18.18 -37.60
C ALA A 511 -15.21 18.47 -38.42
N PHE A 512 -14.30 19.31 -37.90
CA PHE A 512 -13.04 19.60 -38.58
C PHE A 512 -12.21 18.33 -38.80
N ILE A 513 -12.11 17.50 -37.78
CA ILE A 513 -11.37 16.24 -37.85
C ILE A 513 -12.01 15.26 -38.83
N ILE A 514 -13.35 15.21 -38.90
CA ILE A 514 -14.05 14.41 -39.92
C ILE A 514 -13.69 14.90 -41.33
N ILE A 515 -13.71 16.21 -41.56
CA ILE A 515 -13.39 16.81 -42.86
C ILE A 515 -11.95 16.48 -43.29
N GLU A 516 -11.00 16.56 -42.36
CA GLU A 516 -9.59 16.27 -42.64
C GLU A 516 -9.34 14.77 -42.89
N ASN A 517 -9.79 13.92 -41.96
CA ASN A 517 -9.47 12.49 -41.98
C ASN A 517 -10.26 11.68 -43.02
N PHE A 518 -11.41 12.18 -43.48
CA PHE A 518 -12.25 11.52 -44.48
C PHE A 518 -12.29 12.27 -45.80
N SER A 519 -11.23 13.01 -46.09
CA SER A 519 -11.07 13.69 -47.38
C SER A 519 -11.04 12.71 -48.56
N GLU A 520 -10.46 11.52 -48.36
CA GLU A 520 -10.42 10.46 -49.37
C GLU A 520 -11.67 9.54 -49.34
N ASP A 521 -12.23 9.26 -48.16
CA ASP A 521 -13.42 8.42 -47.95
C ASP A 521 -14.67 9.28 -47.75
N THR A 522 -15.05 9.97 -48.82
CA THR A 522 -16.05 11.04 -48.81
C THR A 522 -17.46 10.58 -48.41
N ALA A 523 -17.81 9.33 -48.74
CA ALA A 523 -19.11 8.75 -48.38
C ALA A 523 -19.25 8.57 -46.87
N THR A 524 -18.23 8.01 -46.22
CA THR A 524 -18.21 7.81 -44.77
C THR A 524 -18.12 9.16 -44.04
N GLY A 525 -17.24 10.05 -44.50
CA GLY A 525 -17.12 11.41 -43.96
C GLY A 525 -18.44 12.18 -44.00
N LYS A 526 -19.18 12.09 -45.11
CA LYS A 526 -20.51 12.72 -45.26
C LYS A 526 -21.51 12.19 -44.25
N VAL A 527 -21.54 10.87 -44.00
CA VAL A 527 -22.46 10.28 -43.00
C VAL A 527 -22.18 10.82 -41.61
N PHE A 528 -20.92 10.91 -41.18
CA PHE A 528 -20.58 11.43 -39.86
C PHE A 528 -20.80 12.94 -39.73
N LEU A 529 -20.41 13.71 -40.74
CA LEU A 529 -20.60 15.16 -40.73
C LEU A 529 -22.08 15.54 -40.71
N ASN A 530 -22.93 14.77 -41.40
CA ASN A 530 -24.39 14.95 -41.35
C ASN A 530 -24.94 14.85 -39.93
N LEU A 531 -24.44 13.95 -39.08
CA LEU A 531 -24.91 13.82 -37.71
C LEU A 531 -24.73 15.12 -36.90
N ILE A 532 -23.60 15.81 -37.12
CA ILE A 532 -23.28 17.07 -36.43
C ILE A 532 -24.13 18.22 -37.00
N VAL A 533 -24.18 18.33 -38.33
CA VAL A 533 -24.91 19.41 -39.01
C VAL A 533 -26.42 19.32 -38.75
N ASP A 534 -26.98 18.11 -38.76
CA ASP A 534 -28.39 17.88 -38.41
C ASP A 534 -28.67 18.20 -36.93
N LYS A 535 -27.71 17.96 -36.04
CA LYS A 535 -27.84 18.35 -34.63
C LYS A 535 -27.85 19.87 -34.46
N PHE A 536 -26.97 20.58 -35.18
CA PHE A 536 -26.96 22.05 -35.15
C PHE A 536 -28.29 22.63 -35.67
N ASP A 537 -28.83 22.10 -36.77
CA ASP A 537 -30.13 22.52 -37.30
C ASP A 537 -31.28 22.19 -36.33
N HIS A 538 -31.23 21.03 -35.68
CA HIS A 538 -32.21 20.64 -34.67
C HIS A 538 -32.24 21.63 -33.50
N ILE A 539 -31.09 21.92 -32.86
CA ILE A 539 -31.03 22.85 -31.72
C ILE A 539 -31.44 24.26 -32.15
N ARG A 540 -30.99 24.73 -33.32
CA ARG A 540 -31.43 26.00 -33.91
C ARG A 540 -32.96 26.07 -33.98
N GLY A 541 -33.61 25.02 -34.46
CA GLY A 541 -35.07 24.95 -34.61
C GLY A 541 -35.86 25.02 -33.30
N LEU A 542 -35.21 24.75 -32.16
CA LEU A 542 -35.84 24.83 -30.82
C LEU A 542 -35.81 26.24 -30.23
N ILE A 543 -34.98 27.14 -30.77
CA ILE A 543 -34.80 28.50 -30.23
C ILE A 543 -35.72 29.47 -30.96
N THR A 544 -36.49 30.23 -30.19
CA THR A 544 -37.56 31.12 -30.69
C THR A 544 -37.37 32.54 -30.16
N LYS A 545 -38.18 33.49 -30.64
CA LYS A 545 -38.08 34.89 -30.20
C LYS A 545 -38.25 35.09 -28.68
N THR A 546 -39.01 34.19 -28.03
CA THR A 546 -39.28 34.23 -26.59
C THR A 546 -38.26 33.43 -25.77
N SER A 547 -37.25 32.83 -26.39
CA SER A 547 -36.20 32.09 -25.69
C SER A 547 -35.34 33.03 -24.82
N SER A 548 -34.59 32.43 -23.89
CA SER A 548 -33.73 33.18 -22.98
C SER A 548 -32.56 33.87 -23.69
N ASN A 549 -31.89 34.82 -23.03
CA ASN A 549 -30.70 35.46 -23.60
C ASN A 549 -29.59 34.44 -23.85
N GLU A 550 -29.45 33.45 -22.97
CA GLU A 550 -28.49 32.35 -23.09
C GLU A 550 -28.78 31.49 -24.33
N ASP A 551 -30.06 31.14 -24.57
CA ASP A 551 -30.45 30.40 -25.78
C ASP A 551 -30.22 31.23 -27.06
N LYS A 552 -30.47 32.54 -27.00
CA LYS A 552 -30.22 33.45 -28.13
C LYS A 552 -28.73 33.57 -28.43
N ASP A 553 -27.87 33.62 -27.40
CA ASP A 553 -26.42 33.57 -27.58
C ASP A 553 -25.99 32.23 -28.20
N LEU A 554 -26.54 31.11 -27.73
CA LEU A 554 -26.30 29.78 -28.31
C LEU A 554 -26.68 29.73 -29.81
N TYR A 555 -27.82 30.32 -30.18
CA TYR A 555 -28.28 30.42 -31.57
C TYR A 555 -27.27 31.14 -32.47
N ILE A 556 -26.73 32.26 -31.99
CA ILE A 556 -25.70 33.02 -32.72
C ILE A 556 -24.43 32.17 -32.87
N ASN A 557 -24.01 31.48 -31.80
CA ASN A 557 -22.82 30.63 -31.82
C ASN A 557 -22.96 29.41 -32.75
N LEU A 558 -24.14 28.78 -32.83
CA LEU A 558 -24.42 27.72 -33.81
C LEU A 558 -24.19 28.20 -35.25
N HIS A 559 -24.68 29.39 -35.59
CA HIS A 559 -24.45 29.98 -36.92
C HIS A 559 -22.96 30.24 -37.18
N ILE A 560 -22.23 30.78 -36.20
CA ILE A 560 -20.78 31.02 -36.29
C ILE A 560 -20.03 29.70 -36.54
N PHE A 561 -20.34 28.65 -35.76
CA PHE A 561 -19.66 27.36 -35.90
C PHE A 561 -19.99 26.65 -37.22
N LEU A 562 -21.24 26.73 -37.72
CA LEU A 562 -21.58 26.29 -39.08
C LEU A 562 -20.74 27.02 -40.14
N GLY A 563 -20.57 28.35 -39.98
CA GLY A 563 -19.73 29.17 -40.84
C GLY A 563 -18.26 28.72 -40.88
N TYR A 564 -17.73 28.29 -39.74
CA TYR A 564 -16.38 27.71 -39.69
C TYR A 564 -16.31 26.33 -40.35
N ILE A 565 -17.31 25.47 -40.14
CA ILE A 565 -17.38 24.13 -40.73
C ILE A 565 -17.45 24.23 -42.25
N ILE A 566 -18.32 25.08 -42.81
CA ILE A 566 -18.45 25.24 -44.26
C ILE A 566 -17.19 25.82 -44.89
N SER A 567 -16.56 26.80 -44.23
CA SER A 567 -15.29 27.39 -44.71
C SER A 567 -14.20 26.31 -44.80
N LYS A 568 -14.04 25.51 -43.74
CA LYS A 568 -13.10 24.39 -43.72
C LYS A 568 -13.43 23.35 -44.79
N TYR A 569 -14.71 23.01 -44.96
CA TYR A 569 -15.16 22.04 -45.94
C TYR A 569 -14.88 22.49 -47.39
N THR A 570 -15.22 23.74 -47.71
CA THR A 570 -15.04 24.32 -49.05
C THR A 570 -13.57 24.32 -49.47
N LEU A 571 -12.65 24.60 -48.53
CA LEU A 571 -11.20 24.56 -48.77
C LEU A 571 -10.68 23.19 -49.20
N THR A 572 -11.37 22.11 -48.80
CA THR A 572 -10.94 20.76 -49.15
C THR A 572 -11.39 20.32 -50.55
N GLY A 573 -12.44 20.92 -51.12
CA GLY A 573 -12.88 20.68 -52.51
C GLY A 573 -13.64 19.38 -52.78
N ILE A 574 -14.29 18.79 -51.76
CA ILE A 574 -14.56 17.33 -51.72
C ILE A 574 -16.00 16.91 -52.10
N ASN A 575 -17.03 17.77 -51.99
CA ASN A 575 -18.41 17.41 -52.39
C ASN A 575 -19.35 18.64 -52.46
N TYR A 576 -20.22 18.71 -53.48
CA TYR A 576 -21.21 19.81 -53.62
C TYR A 576 -22.43 19.66 -52.70
N GLU A 577 -22.90 18.44 -52.43
CA GLU A 577 -24.19 18.21 -51.76
C GLU A 577 -24.16 18.58 -50.27
N MET A 578 -23.02 18.36 -49.60
CA MET A 578 -22.86 18.71 -48.19
C MET A 578 -22.64 20.22 -48.00
N ASP A 579 -21.97 20.88 -48.95
CA ASP A 579 -21.85 22.35 -48.98
C ASP A 579 -23.23 22.99 -49.12
N GLU A 580 -24.04 22.51 -50.08
CA GLU A 580 -25.41 22.99 -50.29
C GLU A 580 -26.27 22.83 -49.03
N LYS A 581 -26.22 21.67 -48.37
CA LYS A 581 -26.96 21.44 -47.12
C LYS A 581 -26.56 22.40 -46.00
N ILE A 582 -25.25 22.63 -45.81
CA ILE A 582 -24.79 23.55 -44.76
C ILE A 582 -25.23 24.99 -45.08
N ARG A 583 -25.13 25.43 -46.36
CA ARG A 583 -25.62 26.75 -46.80
C ARG A 583 -27.11 26.91 -46.57
N ASP A 584 -27.90 25.90 -46.92
CA ASP A 584 -29.35 25.89 -46.69
C ASP A 584 -29.67 26.07 -45.20
N ILE A 585 -29.00 25.33 -44.31
CA ILE A 585 -29.19 25.48 -42.87
C ILE A 585 -28.78 26.87 -42.38
N MET A 586 -27.66 27.42 -42.85
CA MET A 586 -27.23 28.78 -42.50
C MET A 586 -28.25 29.85 -42.93
N ASN A 587 -28.90 29.66 -44.07
CA ASN A 587 -29.98 30.55 -44.54
C ASN A 587 -31.27 30.44 -43.68
N ARG A 588 -31.40 29.38 -42.86
CA ARG A 588 -32.54 29.14 -41.96
C ARG A 588 -32.35 29.75 -40.55
N PHE A 589 -31.54 30.80 -40.43
CA PHE A 589 -31.37 31.60 -39.21
C PHE A 589 -32.10 32.97 -39.27
N PRO A 590 -33.45 33.03 -39.34
CA PRO A 590 -34.20 34.25 -39.61
C PRO A 590 -34.15 35.31 -38.49
N HIS A 591 -33.68 34.95 -37.29
CA HIS A 591 -33.65 35.85 -36.13
C HIS A 591 -32.23 36.26 -35.74
N LEU A 592 -31.23 35.97 -36.58
CA LEU A 592 -29.83 36.15 -36.25
C LEU A 592 -29.49 37.60 -35.89
N ASP A 593 -29.92 38.56 -36.71
CA ASP A 593 -29.61 39.97 -36.49
C ASP A 593 -30.47 40.58 -35.38
N ASP A 594 -31.77 40.23 -35.32
CA ASP A 594 -32.67 40.58 -34.20
C ASP A 594 -32.04 40.20 -32.84
N PHE A 595 -31.54 38.96 -32.71
CA PHE A 595 -30.94 38.48 -31.46
C PHE A 595 -29.63 39.18 -31.12
N LYS A 596 -28.78 39.48 -32.12
CA LYS A 596 -27.54 40.23 -31.88
C LYS A 596 -27.82 41.64 -31.33
N GLU A 597 -28.81 42.33 -31.91
CA GLU A 597 -29.21 43.66 -31.47
C GLU A 597 -29.82 43.62 -30.07
N GLU A 598 -30.70 42.66 -29.81
CA GLU A 598 -31.35 42.50 -28.51
C GLU A 598 -30.35 42.23 -27.38
N LEU A 599 -29.43 41.28 -27.58
CA LEU A 599 -28.40 40.96 -26.59
C LEU A 599 -27.48 42.15 -26.32
N LYS A 600 -27.10 42.89 -27.37
CA LYS A 600 -26.29 44.10 -27.25
C LYS A 600 -27.04 45.20 -26.50
N ALA A 601 -28.32 45.42 -26.79
CA ALA A 601 -29.15 46.42 -26.12
C ALA A 601 -29.36 46.10 -24.63
N ASN A 602 -29.48 44.81 -24.29
CA ASN A 602 -29.62 44.34 -22.92
C ASN A 602 -28.30 44.30 -22.14
N GLY A 603 -27.18 44.68 -22.77
CA GLY A 603 -25.85 44.61 -22.15
C GLY A 603 -25.38 43.18 -21.84
N PHE A 604 -25.97 42.16 -22.51
CA PHE A 604 -25.60 40.77 -22.31
C PHE A 604 -24.19 40.52 -22.85
N ILE A 605 -23.32 40.01 -21.99
CA ILE A 605 -21.96 39.64 -22.39
C ILE A 605 -22.05 38.30 -23.12
N GLN A 606 -22.03 38.35 -24.45
CA GLN A 606 -21.99 37.15 -25.28
C GLN A 606 -20.79 36.29 -24.91
N ASN A 607 -21.01 34.99 -24.80
CA ASN A 607 -19.94 34.05 -24.53
C ASN A 607 -19.22 33.68 -25.84
N THR A 608 -18.75 34.68 -26.59
CA THR A 608 -17.97 34.47 -27.82
C THR A 608 -16.55 34.01 -27.46
N GLY A 609 -16.45 32.80 -26.93
CA GLY A 609 -15.18 32.15 -26.62
C GLY A 609 -14.39 31.89 -27.90
N LEU A 610 -13.34 32.69 -28.12
CA LEU A 610 -12.11 32.26 -28.77
C LEU A 610 -11.28 31.46 -27.77
#